data_AF-A0AA38CDJ4-F1
#
_entry.id   AF-A0AA38CDJ4-F1
#
_cell.length_a   1.000
_cell.length_b   1.000
_cell.length_c   1.000
_cell.angle_alpha   90.00
_cell.angle_beta   90.00
_cell.angle_gamma   90.00
#
_symmetry.space_group_name_H-M   'P 1'
#
loop_
_entity.id
_entity.type
_entity.pdbx_description
1 polymer ?
#
loop_
_entity_poly.entity_id
_entity_poly.type
_entity_poly.pdbx_seq_one_letter_code
_entity_poly.pdbx_strand_id
1 'polypeptide(L)' 'ILDVTHEDVSVLLFLETLQGPAAEWFQHLPAASITSWATLWEAFEDRYKPSED' A
#
# COMPACT_ATOMS: atom_id res chain seq x y z
N ILE A 1 -10.36 -9.80 -21.43
CA ILE A 1 -9.19 -9.89 -20.53
C ILE A 1 -9.09 -8.49 -19.93
N LEU A 2 -9.22 -8.35 -18.60
CA LEU A 2 -8.99 -7.05 -17.96
C LEU A 2 -7.54 -6.66 -18.26
N ASP A 3 -7.34 -5.43 -18.71
CA ASP A 3 -6.02 -4.92 -19.06
C ASP A 3 -5.30 -4.60 -17.74
N VAL A 4 -4.63 -5.61 -17.18
CA VAL A 4 -3.92 -5.49 -15.90
C VAL A 4 -2.61 -4.77 -16.18
N THR A 5 -2.43 -3.60 -15.57
CA THR A 5 -1.20 -2.82 -15.71
C THR A 5 -0.12 -3.36 -14.76
N HIS A 6 1.15 -3.02 -15.03
CA HIS A 6 2.24 -3.30 -14.11
C HIS A 6 1.99 -2.70 -12.70
N GLU A 7 1.32 -1.54 -12.66
CA GLU A 7 1.00 -0.85 -11.42
C GLU A 7 -0.03 -1.63 -10.59
N ASP A 8 -1.07 -2.18 -11.24
CA ASP A 8 -2.05 -3.05 -10.58
C ASP A 8 -1.38 -4.28 -9.94
N VAL A 9 -0.42 -4.89 -10.64
CA VAL A 9 0.36 -6.03 -10.12
C VAL A 9 1.23 -5.61 -8.94
N SER A 10 1.90 -4.46 -9.02
CA SER A 10 2.81 -3.98 -7.98
C SER A 10 2.06 -3.70 -6.67
N VAL A 11 0.88 -3.07 -6.77
CA VAL A 11 0.01 -2.83 -5.61
C VAL A 11 -0.38 -4.15 -4.96
N LEU A 12 -0.89 -5.12 -5.73
CA LEU A 12 -1.32 -6.42 -5.21
C LEU A 12 -0.17 -7.18 -4.53
N LEU A 13 1.01 -7.22 -5.17
CA LEU A 13 2.17 -7.92 -4.61
C LEU A 13 2.65 -7.31 -3.30
N PHE A 14 2.61 -5.97 -3.15
CA PHE A 14 3.01 -5.33 -1.91
C PHE A 14 2.11 -5.73 -0.74
N LEU A 15 0.80 -5.91 -0.97
CA LEU A 15 -0.13 -6.34 0.09
C LEU A 15 0.28 -7.69 0.69
N GLU A 16 0.72 -8.61 -0.17
CA GLU A 16 1.19 -9.94 0.24
C GLU A 16 2.48 -9.90 1.06
N THR A 17 3.21 -8.77 1.05
CA THR A 17 4.42 -8.61 1.86
C THR A 17 4.14 -8.08 3.27
N LEU A 18 2.96 -7.51 3.52
CA LEU A 18 2.64 -6.88 4.80
C LEU A 18 2.42 -7.92 5.91
N GLN A 19 2.93 -7.61 7.11
CA GLN A 19 2.76 -8.47 8.29
C GLN A 19 2.41 -7.64 9.53
N GLY A 20 1.69 -8.28 10.46
CA GLY A 20 1.37 -7.69 11.76
C GLY A 20 0.69 -6.31 11.65
N PRO A 21 1.17 -5.28 12.37
CA PRO A 21 0.56 -3.96 12.37
C PRO A 21 0.43 -3.29 10.99
N ALA A 22 1.31 -3.63 10.05
CA ALA A 22 1.27 -3.09 8.69
C ALA A 22 0.11 -3.69 7.87
N ALA A 23 -0.13 -4.99 8.01
CA ALA A 23 -1.26 -5.65 7.38
C ALA A 23 -2.59 -5.16 7.97
N GLU A 24 -2.65 -5.01 9.30
CA GLU A 24 -3.84 -4.49 9.99
C GLU A 24 -4.15 -3.06 9.56
N TRP A 25 -3.15 -2.17 9.50
CA TRP A 25 -3.33 -0.80 9.00
C TRP A 25 -3.92 -0.76 7.60
N PHE A 26 -3.36 -1.55 6.68
CA PHE A 26 -3.81 -1.57 5.29
C PHE A 26 -5.28 -2.02 5.17
N GLN A 27 -5.70 -3.05 5.92
CA GLN A 27 -7.08 -3.54 5.92
C GLN A 27 -8.10 -2.52 6.44
N HIS A 28 -7.67 -1.52 7.21
CA HIS A 28 -8.51 -0.46 7.74
C HIS A 28 -8.53 0.81 6.88
N LEU A 29 -7.77 0.85 5.77
CA LEU A 29 -7.84 1.97 4.84
C LEU A 29 -9.23 2.04 4.18
N PRO A 30 -9.77 3.25 3.94
CA PRO A 30 -11.04 3.39 3.24
C PRO A 30 -10.98 2.72 1.86
N ALA A 31 -12.06 2.04 1.48
CA ALA A 31 -12.14 1.45 0.14
C ALA A 31 -11.89 2.54 -0.93
N ALA A 32 -11.07 2.21 -1.92
CA ALA A 32 -10.62 3.12 -2.98
C ALA A 32 -9.77 4.33 -2.53
N SER A 33 -9.22 4.35 -1.32
CA SER A 33 -8.24 5.39 -0.91
C SER A 33 -6.86 5.20 -1.55
N ILE A 34 -6.55 3.97 -1.97
CA ILE A 34 -5.33 3.62 -2.71
C ILE A 34 -5.72 3.41 -4.17
N THR A 35 -5.38 4.37 -5.03
CA THR A 35 -5.68 4.30 -6.47
C THR A 35 -4.44 4.18 -7.35
N SER A 36 -3.25 4.23 -6.75
CA SER A 36 -1.96 4.15 -7.44
C SER A 36 -0.89 3.60 -6.50
N TRP A 37 0.22 3.13 -7.07
CA TRP A 37 1.38 2.72 -6.31
C TRP A 37 1.99 3.89 -5.51
N ALA A 38 2.05 5.07 -6.12
CA ALA A 38 2.62 6.27 -5.49
C ALA A 38 1.87 6.65 -4.20
N THR A 39 0.54 6.65 -4.24
CA THR A 39 -0.29 6.94 -3.05
C THR A 39 -0.10 5.91 -1.94
N LEU A 40 0.08 4.63 -2.30
CA LEU A 40 0.37 3.57 -1.33
C LEU A 40 1.73 3.74 -0.67
N TRP A 41 2.74 4.03 -1.49
CA TRP A 41 4.10 4.28 -1.02
C TRP A 41 4.13 5.45 -0.04
N GLU A 42 3.56 6.60 -0.41
CA GLU A 42 3.54 7.81 0.42
C GLU A 42 2.82 7.57 1.76
N ALA A 43 1.65 6.91 1.74
CA ALA A 43 0.89 6.62 2.95
C ALA A 43 1.63 5.65 3.88
N PHE A 44 2.36 4.69 3.31
CA PHE A 44 3.18 3.77 4.09
C PHE A 44 4.39 4.46 4.71
N GLU A 45 5.10 5.30 3.96
CA GLU A 45 6.22 6.09 4.50
C GLU A 45 5.75 7.04 5.60
N ASP A 46 4.68 7.81 5.40
CA ASP A 46 4.15 8.72 6.43
C ASP A 46 3.82 8.00 7.74
N ARG A 47 3.36 6.75 7.64
CA ARG A 47 2.96 5.96 8.79
C ARG A 47 4.13 5.28 9.53
N TYR A 48 5.12 4.76 8.79
CA TYR A 48 6.13 3.84 9.33
C TYR A 48 7.57 4.35 9.23
N LYS A 49 7.82 5.43 8.49
CA LYS A 49 9.15 6.03 8.44
C LYS A 49 9.48 6.59 9.84
N PRO A 50 10.61 6.20 10.44
CA PRO A 50 11.04 6.78 11.70
C PRO A 50 11.22 8.30 11.55
N SER A 51 10.91 9.07 12.59
CA SER A 51 11.36 10.46 12.67
C SER A 51 12.88 10.48 12.68
N GLU A 52 13.48 11.37 11.89
CA GLU A 52 14.91 11.63 11.94
C GLU A 52 15.20 12.50 13.18
N ASP A 53 15.43 11.86 14.33
CA ASP A 53 16.00 12.47 15.54
C ASP A 53 17.47 12.06 15.74
#